data_AF-A0A397UGY6-F1
#
_entry.id   AF-A0A397UGY6-F1
#
_cell.length_a   1.000
_cell.length_b   1.000
_cell.length_c   1.000
_cell.angle_alpha   90.00
_cell.angle_beta   90.00
_cell.angle_gamma   90.00
#
_symmetry.space_group_name_H-M   'P 1'
#
loop_
_entity.id
_entity.type
_entity.pdbx_description
1 polymer ?
#
loop_
_entity_poly.entity_id
_entity_poly.type
_entity_poly.pdbx_seq_one_letter_code
_entity_poly.pdbx_strand_id
1 'polypeptide(L)'
;MTAKFFEQLSSNLNDLLKNSDEYNVIIEVGQGTNNQAFKAHSIILNSRCLYFKDKLDAITYNNNNVKIIKQPNVSIEVQYTYNGTASLETVNASVIFELLIASSEFGLEELIKHIQLFLLENNSSWLRLNFSRVYQASFKNNNLKDLQQLCANIIAKHPNIIFDSDEFLTLSENILIFILKLDDLQMDEGNIWDYIIKWGIAQNPSLPPDLDKWSDEHFLTLKNSLQNCLPLIRYFQISGEDIFDKIRPYQKLLEPALWADIMLKFMAPNRNITITSHVLPPRINLPTTLPSRDSISIAESNKASELRKSGEAYLNMGKYNESLVDLTKSLDIEPNNAFALKSRGVVYYKMKEYDKSLADLDKSLEIEPDDAFALRCRGETYYWMDKFEESFADLNKSLEIEPNSALTLTNRGNTYRMMDKYEESLSDLNKSLEIEPNNAFALRFRGNTYLLMNRYEESLADLNKSLEIEPNNTFVLADRGETYRMMERYEESLADLNISLEIEPNNAWALNQRKLTINKLEK
;
A
#
# COMPACT_ATOMS: atom_id res chain seq x y z
N MET A 1 -33.33 3.62 -21.25
CA MET A 1 -31.86 3.53 -21.29
C MET A 1 -31.34 4.91 -20.91
N THR A 2 -30.61 5.02 -19.80
CA THR A 2 -30.11 6.31 -19.31
C THR A 2 -28.63 6.44 -19.69
N ALA A 3 -28.31 7.36 -20.60
CA ALA A 3 -26.92 7.68 -20.94
C ALA A 3 -26.41 8.82 -20.03
N LYS A 4 -25.18 8.71 -19.56
CA LYS A 4 -24.51 9.68 -18.68
C LYS A 4 -23.37 10.35 -19.46
N PHE A 5 -23.35 11.68 -19.51
CA PHE A 5 -22.39 12.46 -20.30
C PHE A 5 -21.59 13.43 -19.41
N PHE A 6 -20.94 12.90 -18.36
CA PHE A 6 -20.29 13.73 -17.34
C PHE A 6 -18.94 14.32 -17.78
N GLU A 7 -18.20 13.65 -18.67
CA GLU A 7 -16.90 14.12 -19.16
C GLU A 7 -17.01 15.44 -19.92
N GLN A 8 -17.97 15.53 -20.85
CA GLN A 8 -18.21 16.77 -21.59
C GLN A 8 -18.67 17.90 -20.67
N LEU A 9 -19.54 17.60 -19.69
CA LEU A 9 -19.98 18.58 -18.70
C LEU A 9 -18.80 19.12 -17.87
N SER A 10 -17.92 18.22 -17.41
CA SER A 10 -16.69 18.57 -16.69
C SER A 10 -15.76 19.45 -17.53
N SER A 11 -15.53 19.08 -18.81
CA SER A 11 -14.71 19.88 -19.72
C SER A 11 -15.27 21.28 -19.90
N ASN A 12 -16.59 21.40 -20.09
CA ASN A 12 -17.25 22.70 -20.26
C ASN A 12 -17.09 23.61 -19.02
N LEU A 13 -17.18 23.04 -17.80
CA LEU A 13 -16.93 23.80 -16.56
C LEU A 13 -15.45 24.20 -16.43
N ASN A 14 -14.53 23.32 -16.81
CA ASN A 14 -13.09 23.63 -16.82
C ASN A 14 -12.76 24.81 -17.75
N ASP A 15 -13.38 24.85 -18.92
CA ASP A 15 -13.19 25.94 -19.89
C ASP A 15 -13.71 27.26 -19.34
N LEU A 16 -14.78 27.25 -18.55
CA LEU A 16 -15.29 28.43 -17.87
C LEU A 16 -14.28 29.00 -16.86
N LEU A 17 -13.58 28.14 -16.11
CA LEU A 17 -12.50 28.56 -15.20
C LEU A 17 -11.31 29.18 -15.95
N LYS A 18 -11.00 28.69 -17.16
CA LYS A 18 -9.88 29.20 -17.98
C LYS A 18 -10.23 30.52 -18.67
N ASN A 19 -11.40 30.58 -19.30
CA ASN A 19 -11.81 31.73 -20.12
C ASN A 19 -12.20 32.94 -19.26
N SER A 20 -12.56 32.69 -17.99
CA SER A 20 -12.88 33.75 -17.02
C SER A 20 -14.08 34.62 -17.41
N ASP A 21 -15.05 34.05 -18.14
CA ASP A 21 -16.30 34.74 -18.48
C ASP A 21 -17.20 34.84 -17.24
N GLU A 22 -17.93 35.94 -17.06
CA GLU A 22 -18.94 36.14 -15.99
C GLU A 22 -18.51 35.80 -14.53
N TYR A 23 -17.21 35.83 -14.23
CA TYR A 23 -16.69 35.57 -12.90
C TYR A 23 -17.15 36.61 -11.86
N ASN A 24 -17.34 36.17 -10.62
CA ASN A 24 -17.69 37.03 -9.48
C ASN A 24 -16.84 36.76 -8.22
N VAL A 25 -15.85 35.87 -8.35
CA VAL A 25 -14.86 35.56 -7.31
C VAL A 25 -13.46 35.61 -7.91
N ILE A 26 -12.49 36.15 -7.18
CA ILE A 26 -11.06 36.00 -7.47
C ILE A 26 -10.40 35.25 -6.32
N ILE A 27 -9.70 34.17 -6.63
CA ILE A 27 -8.88 33.41 -5.67
C ILE A 27 -7.42 33.72 -5.97
N GLU A 28 -6.77 34.44 -5.06
CA GLU A 28 -5.34 34.75 -5.11
C GLU A 28 -4.56 33.65 -4.39
N VAL A 29 -3.64 33.00 -5.11
CA VAL A 29 -2.80 31.90 -4.66
C VAL A 29 -1.32 32.31 -4.66
N GLY A 30 -0.64 32.15 -3.53
CA GLY A 30 0.81 32.41 -3.36
C GLY A 30 1.17 33.40 -2.24
N GLN A 31 2.47 33.47 -1.92
CA GLN A 31 3.09 34.49 -1.07
C GLN A 31 4.22 35.20 -1.83
N GLY A 32 4.19 36.54 -1.92
CA GLY A 32 5.23 37.34 -2.57
C GLY A 32 4.93 37.73 -4.02
N THR A 33 5.92 37.67 -4.92
CA THR A 33 5.83 38.16 -6.31
C THR A 33 5.30 37.14 -7.32
N ASN A 34 5.07 35.88 -6.92
CA ASN A 34 4.53 34.80 -7.76
C ASN A 34 3.07 34.48 -7.38
N ASN A 35 2.19 35.47 -7.49
CA ASN A 35 0.76 35.27 -7.22
C ASN A 35 0.03 34.81 -8.48
N GLN A 36 -0.59 33.63 -8.42
CA GLN A 36 -1.53 33.17 -9.44
C GLN A 36 -2.95 33.56 -9.00
N ALA A 37 -3.72 34.17 -9.89
CA ALA A 37 -5.11 34.54 -9.60
C ALA A 37 -6.06 33.71 -10.46
N PHE A 38 -7.02 33.03 -9.83
CA PHE A 38 -8.09 32.31 -10.49
C PHE A 38 -9.37 33.15 -10.48
N LYS A 39 -9.93 33.41 -11.66
CA LYS A 39 -11.25 34.03 -11.80
C LYS A 39 -12.31 32.93 -11.78
N ALA A 40 -13.12 32.93 -10.72
CA ALA A 40 -14.01 31.84 -10.38
C ALA A 40 -15.46 32.33 -10.15
N HIS A 41 -16.34 31.36 -9.95
CA HIS A 41 -17.79 31.50 -9.95
C HIS A 41 -18.33 31.00 -8.62
N SER A 42 -18.94 31.88 -7.84
CA SER A 42 -19.45 31.54 -6.50
C SER A 42 -20.45 30.40 -6.53
N ILE A 43 -21.27 30.29 -7.57
CA ILE A 43 -22.30 29.24 -7.72
C ILE A 43 -21.65 27.85 -7.80
N ILE A 44 -20.57 27.72 -8.58
CA ILE A 44 -19.85 26.45 -8.74
C ILE A 44 -19.11 26.12 -7.44
N LEU A 45 -18.38 27.08 -6.88
CA LEU A 45 -17.65 26.88 -5.64
C LEU A 45 -18.58 26.48 -4.47
N ASN A 46 -19.70 27.19 -4.30
CA ASN A 46 -20.68 26.95 -3.24
C ASN A 46 -21.39 25.59 -3.36
N SER A 47 -21.58 25.10 -4.58
CA SER A 47 -22.29 23.84 -4.81
C SER A 47 -21.40 22.61 -4.63
N ARG A 48 -20.08 22.76 -4.76
CA ARG A 48 -19.13 21.65 -4.79
C ARG A 48 -18.21 21.58 -3.58
N CYS A 49 -18.07 22.67 -2.80
CA CYS A 49 -17.16 22.73 -1.68
C CYS A 49 -17.72 23.60 -0.54
N LEU A 50 -17.98 22.98 0.61
CA LEU A 50 -18.55 23.67 1.78
C LEU A 50 -17.62 24.75 2.32
N TYR A 51 -16.30 24.51 2.29
CA TYR A 51 -15.30 25.51 2.67
C TYR A 51 -15.46 26.82 1.88
N PHE A 52 -15.61 26.73 0.55
CA PHE A 52 -15.79 27.92 -0.26
C PHE A 52 -17.14 28.59 0.01
N LYS A 53 -18.20 27.82 0.28
CA LYS A 53 -19.49 28.37 0.68
C LYS A 53 -19.37 29.23 1.94
N ASP A 54 -18.83 28.66 3.01
CA ASP A 54 -18.68 29.37 4.29
C ASP A 54 -17.76 30.59 4.17
N LYS A 55 -16.65 30.44 3.43
CA LYS A 55 -15.68 31.53 3.21
C LYS A 55 -16.28 32.65 2.35
N LEU A 56 -17.07 32.32 1.33
CA LEU A 56 -17.76 33.30 0.50
C LEU A 56 -18.87 34.01 1.28
N ASP A 57 -19.61 33.32 2.14
CA ASP A 57 -20.66 33.93 2.99
C ASP A 57 -20.07 34.95 3.99
N ALA A 58 -18.84 34.73 4.46
CA ALA A 58 -18.13 35.65 5.35
C ALA A 58 -17.54 36.90 4.65
N ILE A 59 -17.46 36.91 3.31
CA ILE A 59 -16.81 37.98 2.53
C ILE A 59 -17.85 38.85 1.81
N THR A 60 -17.67 40.17 1.87
CA THR A 60 -18.48 41.14 1.12
C THR A 60 -17.90 41.43 -0.27
N TYR A 61 -18.76 41.85 -1.20
CA TYR A 61 -18.33 42.29 -2.52
C TYR A 61 -17.47 43.57 -2.43
N ASN A 62 -16.48 43.66 -3.31
CA ASN A 62 -15.72 44.90 -3.52
C ASN A 62 -16.46 45.88 -4.45
N ASN A 63 -15.85 47.03 -4.72
CA ASN A 63 -16.42 48.08 -5.59
C ASN A 63 -16.70 47.63 -7.04
N ASN A 64 -16.12 46.52 -7.47
CA ASN A 64 -16.33 45.93 -8.80
C ASN A 64 -17.32 44.76 -8.77
N ASN A 65 -18.07 44.58 -7.68
CA ASN A 65 -18.99 43.45 -7.45
C ASN A 65 -18.30 42.06 -7.48
N VAL A 66 -17.04 41.98 -7.03
CA VAL A 66 -16.26 40.72 -6.96
C VAL A 66 -15.85 40.42 -5.52
N LYS A 67 -15.91 39.15 -5.10
CA LYS A 67 -15.35 38.67 -3.82
C LYS A 67 -13.92 38.21 -4.00
N ILE A 68 -13.01 38.56 -3.07
CA ILE A 68 -11.59 38.17 -3.14
C ILE A 68 -11.27 37.20 -2.00
N ILE A 69 -10.75 36.02 -2.36
CA ILE A 69 -10.23 35.02 -1.43
C ILE A 69 -8.73 34.98 -1.58
N LYS A 70 -8.01 35.09 -0.46
CA LYS A 70 -6.55 34.89 -0.42
C LYS A 70 -6.26 33.56 0.25
N GLN A 71 -5.43 32.72 -0.37
CA GLN A 71 -5.05 31.43 0.20
C GLN A 71 -3.65 31.01 -0.31
N PRO A 72 -2.78 30.45 0.54
CA PRO A 72 -1.38 30.24 0.19
C PRO A 72 -1.15 29.22 -0.94
N ASN A 73 -1.85 28.08 -0.96
CA ASN A 73 -1.67 26.99 -1.94
C ASN A 73 -3.02 26.33 -2.26
N VAL A 74 -3.63 26.58 -3.44
CA VAL A 74 -4.98 26.04 -3.78
C VAL A 74 -5.21 25.71 -5.26
N SER A 75 -4.15 25.55 -6.05
CA SER A 75 -4.33 25.46 -7.51
C SER A 75 -5.11 24.21 -7.92
N ILE A 76 -4.92 23.09 -7.24
CA ILE A 76 -5.47 21.79 -7.66
C ILE A 76 -6.90 21.62 -7.16
N GLU A 77 -7.18 22.09 -5.95
CA GLU A 77 -8.49 22.01 -5.30
C GLU A 77 -9.52 22.90 -6.02
N VAL A 78 -9.09 24.08 -6.51
CA VAL A 78 -9.93 24.94 -7.36
C VAL A 78 -10.24 24.24 -8.69
N GLN A 79 -9.24 23.65 -9.36
CA GLN A 79 -9.47 22.92 -10.61
C GLN A 79 -10.38 21.71 -10.40
N TYR A 80 -10.13 20.91 -9.36
CA TYR A 80 -10.96 19.78 -8.99
C TYR A 80 -12.42 20.18 -8.71
N THR A 81 -12.64 21.34 -8.08
CA THR A 81 -14.00 21.86 -7.82
C THR A 81 -14.78 22.08 -9.13
N TYR A 82 -14.09 22.43 -10.22
CA TYR A 82 -14.69 22.68 -11.52
C TYR A 82 -14.82 21.44 -12.40
N ASN A 83 -13.77 20.63 -12.48
CA ASN A 83 -13.68 19.54 -13.46
C ASN A 83 -13.70 18.13 -12.84
N GLY A 84 -13.58 18.02 -11.51
CA GLY A 84 -13.60 16.73 -10.80
C GLY A 84 -12.41 15.81 -11.14
N THR A 85 -11.35 16.35 -11.75
CA THR A 85 -10.15 15.60 -12.13
C THR A 85 -8.95 16.11 -11.32
N ALA A 86 -8.11 15.18 -10.87
CA ALA A 86 -6.82 15.45 -10.25
C ALA A 86 -5.81 14.45 -10.79
N SER A 87 -4.78 14.93 -11.50
CA SER A 87 -3.71 14.08 -12.01
C SER A 87 -2.60 13.97 -10.98
N LEU A 88 -2.30 12.74 -10.53
CA LEU A 88 -1.31 12.44 -9.49
C LEU A 88 -0.06 11.72 -10.02
N GLU A 89 -0.09 11.19 -11.25
CA GLU A 89 0.91 10.25 -11.80
C GLU A 89 2.32 10.84 -11.95
N THR A 90 2.45 12.16 -12.11
CA THR A 90 3.74 12.84 -12.34
C THR A 90 4.22 13.64 -11.13
N VAL A 91 3.47 13.60 -10.02
CA VAL A 91 3.69 14.45 -8.85
C VAL A 91 4.43 13.65 -7.77
N ASN A 92 5.38 14.28 -7.08
CA ASN A 92 6.10 13.60 -6.00
C ASN A 92 5.18 13.34 -4.78
N ALA A 93 5.51 12.31 -3.99
CA ALA A 93 4.71 11.91 -2.83
C ALA A 93 4.51 13.03 -1.79
N SER A 94 5.49 13.92 -1.62
CA SER A 94 5.37 15.04 -0.69
C SER A 94 4.32 16.06 -1.14
N VAL A 95 4.22 16.37 -2.43
CA VAL A 95 3.22 17.31 -2.96
C VAL A 95 1.84 16.65 -2.96
N ILE A 96 1.77 15.35 -3.25
CA ILE A 96 0.51 14.58 -3.13
C ILE A 96 0.02 14.59 -1.67
N PHE A 97 0.94 14.44 -0.71
CA PHE A 97 0.59 14.53 0.71
C PHE A 97 0.12 15.94 1.10
N GLU A 98 0.77 16.99 0.62
CA GLU A 98 0.30 18.36 0.84
C GLU A 98 -1.10 18.61 0.24
N LEU A 99 -1.34 18.07 -0.95
CA LEU A 99 -2.66 18.09 -1.58
C LEU A 99 -3.71 17.35 -0.73
N LEU A 100 -3.34 16.23 -0.09
CA LEU A 100 -4.24 15.53 0.84
C LEU A 100 -4.62 16.42 2.03
N ILE A 101 -3.63 17.09 2.65
CA ILE A 101 -3.86 17.97 3.79
C ILE A 101 -4.76 19.14 3.40
N ALA A 102 -4.46 19.78 2.27
CA ALA A 102 -5.27 20.86 1.74
C ALA A 102 -6.69 20.36 1.42
N SER A 103 -6.85 19.26 0.69
CA SER A 103 -8.16 18.64 0.39
C SER A 103 -8.98 18.37 1.66
N SER A 104 -8.31 18.02 2.76
CA SER A 104 -8.89 17.85 4.08
C SER A 104 -9.41 19.14 4.70
N GLU A 105 -8.71 20.27 4.51
CA GLU A 105 -9.19 21.62 4.88
C GLU A 105 -10.41 22.02 4.05
N PHE A 106 -10.42 21.69 2.76
CA PHE A 106 -11.53 21.99 1.84
C PHE A 106 -12.75 21.06 1.99
N GLY A 107 -12.63 19.98 2.76
CA GLY A 107 -13.71 18.99 2.95
C GLY A 107 -14.03 18.19 1.69
N LEU A 108 -13.05 17.93 0.83
CA LEU A 108 -13.23 17.21 -0.45
C LEU A 108 -13.16 15.68 -0.27
N GLU A 109 -14.18 15.08 0.35
CA GLU A 109 -14.19 13.67 0.77
C GLU A 109 -13.81 12.66 -0.33
N GLU A 110 -14.34 12.82 -1.55
CA GLU A 110 -14.04 11.95 -2.69
C GLU A 110 -12.54 12.00 -3.07
N LEU A 111 -11.98 13.21 -3.10
CA LEU A 111 -10.57 13.45 -3.42
C LEU A 111 -9.65 12.93 -2.31
N ILE A 112 -10.02 13.16 -1.04
CA ILE A 112 -9.31 12.65 0.14
C ILE A 112 -9.20 11.12 0.08
N LYS A 113 -10.30 10.43 -0.22
CA LYS A 113 -10.31 8.97 -0.34
C LYS A 113 -9.40 8.48 -1.47
N HIS A 114 -9.48 9.11 -2.63
CA HIS A 114 -8.65 8.73 -3.78
C HIS A 114 -7.16 8.95 -3.51
N ILE A 115 -6.78 10.10 -2.95
CA ILE A 115 -5.37 10.41 -2.64
C ILE A 115 -4.83 9.49 -1.54
N GLN A 116 -5.62 9.16 -0.50
CA GLN A 116 -5.18 8.22 0.53
C GLN A 116 -4.86 6.85 -0.06
N LEU A 117 -5.77 6.29 -0.87
CA LEU A 117 -5.54 5.01 -1.56
C LEU A 117 -4.29 5.07 -2.44
N PHE A 118 -4.15 6.14 -3.24
CA PHE A 118 -2.99 6.31 -4.11
C PHE A 118 -1.67 6.34 -3.32
N LEU A 119 -1.61 7.09 -2.21
CA LEU A 119 -0.43 7.17 -1.35
C LEU A 119 -0.10 5.82 -0.69
N LEU A 120 -1.12 5.05 -0.29
CA LEU A 120 -0.96 3.74 0.32
C LEU A 120 -0.43 2.70 -0.67
N GLU A 121 -0.97 2.68 -1.88
CA GLU A 121 -0.60 1.73 -2.94
C GLU A 121 0.76 2.06 -3.56
N ASN A 122 1.02 3.34 -3.85
CA ASN A 122 2.15 3.75 -4.68
C ASN A 122 3.29 4.41 -3.89
N ASN A 123 3.05 4.89 -2.66
CA ASN A 123 4.01 5.69 -1.89
C ASN A 123 4.22 5.21 -0.44
N SER A 124 3.95 3.92 -0.16
CA SER A 124 4.12 3.30 1.16
C SER A 124 5.51 3.55 1.79
N SER A 125 6.57 3.49 0.98
CA SER A 125 7.95 3.79 1.44
C SER A 125 8.11 5.24 1.91
N TRP A 126 7.52 6.21 1.19
CA TRP A 126 7.57 7.61 1.58
C TRP A 126 6.78 7.86 2.87
N LEU A 127 5.60 7.23 3.01
CA LEU A 127 4.78 7.30 4.23
C LEU A 127 5.55 6.77 5.45
N ARG A 128 6.27 5.66 5.31
CA ARG A 128 7.12 5.09 6.39
C ARG A 128 8.31 6.00 6.74
N LEU A 129 8.98 6.59 5.74
CA LEU A 129 10.10 7.51 5.96
C LEU A 129 9.69 8.84 6.59
N ASN A 130 8.46 9.28 6.35
CA ASN A 130 7.90 10.53 6.86
C ASN A 130 6.86 10.27 7.96
N PHE A 131 7.00 9.17 8.70
CA PHE A 131 6.01 8.69 9.64
C PHE A 131 5.57 9.76 10.64
N SER A 132 6.51 10.53 11.19
CA SER A 132 6.21 11.59 12.17
C SER A 132 5.21 12.61 11.63
N ARG A 133 5.51 13.15 10.46
CA ARG A 133 4.64 14.10 9.75
C ARG A 133 3.29 13.46 9.39
N VAL A 134 3.29 12.22 8.93
CA VAL A 134 2.08 11.51 8.51
C VAL A 134 1.14 11.29 9.69
N TYR A 135 1.62 10.74 10.81
CA TYR A 135 0.75 10.49 11.97
C TYR A 135 0.24 11.82 12.55
N GLN A 136 1.10 12.83 12.70
CA GLN A 136 0.67 14.11 13.26
C GLN A 136 -0.43 14.76 12.41
N ALA A 137 -0.32 14.68 11.09
CA ALA A 137 -1.33 15.21 10.20
C ALA A 137 -2.61 14.36 10.19
N SER A 138 -2.48 13.03 10.18
CA SER A 138 -3.62 12.12 10.17
C SER A 138 -4.48 12.26 11.42
N PHE A 139 -3.88 12.45 12.59
CA PHE A 139 -4.63 12.59 13.85
C PHE A 139 -5.09 14.03 14.14
N LYS A 140 -4.63 15.02 13.39
CA LYS A 140 -5.23 16.38 13.41
C LYS A 140 -6.56 16.44 12.66
N ASN A 141 -6.75 15.58 11.65
CA ASN A 141 -7.94 15.62 10.81
C ASN A 141 -8.66 14.26 10.81
N ASN A 142 -9.90 14.26 11.32
CA ASN A 142 -10.73 13.05 11.44
C ASN A 142 -11.12 12.41 10.08
N ASN A 143 -10.87 13.10 8.97
CA ASN A 143 -11.19 12.62 7.63
C ASN A 143 -10.11 11.71 7.02
N LEU A 144 -8.96 11.53 7.69
CA LEU A 144 -7.81 10.75 7.20
C LEU A 144 -7.75 9.34 7.81
N LYS A 145 -8.88 8.62 7.82
CA LYS A 145 -9.04 7.34 8.53
C LYS A 145 -8.11 6.23 8.04
N ASP A 146 -7.87 6.15 6.73
CA ASP A 146 -7.03 5.09 6.16
C ASP A 146 -5.57 5.26 6.58
N LEU A 147 -5.08 6.52 6.59
CA LEU A 147 -3.76 6.85 7.13
C LEU A 147 -3.68 6.67 8.65
N GLN A 148 -4.74 7.01 9.39
CA GLN A 148 -4.80 6.74 10.83
C GLN A 148 -4.69 5.24 11.12
N GLN A 149 -5.35 4.38 10.34
CA GLN A 149 -5.26 2.93 10.49
C GLN A 149 -3.85 2.42 10.16
N LEU A 150 -3.22 2.92 9.10
CA LEU A 150 -1.81 2.61 8.81
C LEU A 150 -0.92 2.97 10.00
N CYS A 151 -1.09 4.18 10.55
CA CYS A 151 -0.31 4.64 11.69
C CYS A 151 -0.57 3.78 12.92
N ALA A 152 -1.82 3.47 13.22
CA ALA A 152 -2.22 2.60 14.32
C ALA A 152 -1.53 1.24 14.24
N ASN A 153 -1.55 0.61 13.07
CA ASN A 153 -0.91 -0.69 12.84
C ASN A 153 0.62 -0.64 13.06
N ILE A 154 1.27 0.44 12.64
CA ILE A 154 2.71 0.64 12.84
C ILE A 154 3.04 0.85 14.32
N ILE A 155 2.28 1.72 15.00
CA ILE A 155 2.49 2.04 16.41
C ILE A 155 2.21 0.82 17.29
N ALA A 156 1.15 0.07 16.98
CA ALA A 156 0.81 -1.15 17.69
C ALA A 156 1.98 -2.14 17.68
N LYS A 157 2.57 -2.39 16.50
CA LYS A 157 3.69 -3.33 16.34
C LYS A 157 5.05 -2.80 16.82
N HIS A 158 5.28 -1.48 16.71
CA HIS A 158 6.56 -0.84 17.01
C HIS A 158 6.38 0.45 17.84
N PRO A 159 5.88 0.36 19.07
CA PRO A 159 5.49 1.53 19.86
C PRO A 159 6.65 2.49 20.13
N ASN A 160 7.88 1.96 20.26
CA ASN A 160 9.09 2.74 20.49
C ASN A 160 9.34 3.81 19.41
N ILE A 161 8.81 3.67 18.19
CA ILE A 161 8.93 4.71 17.15
C ILE A 161 8.33 6.05 17.59
N ILE A 162 7.34 6.03 18.48
CA ILE A 162 6.75 7.21 19.09
C ILE A 162 7.31 7.44 20.48
N PHE A 163 7.28 6.41 21.34
CA PHE A 163 7.63 6.59 22.76
C PHE A 163 9.09 7.00 22.98
N ASP A 164 10.03 6.53 22.14
CA ASP A 164 11.45 6.91 22.21
C ASP A 164 11.79 8.14 21.35
N SER A 165 10.80 8.75 20.70
CA SER A 165 11.03 9.91 19.84
C SER A 165 11.26 11.19 20.66
N ASP A 166 12.10 12.08 20.12
CA ASP A 166 12.33 13.42 20.70
C ASP A 166 11.04 14.26 20.78
N GLU A 167 10.05 13.94 19.94
CA GLU A 167 8.77 14.64 19.85
C GLU A 167 7.72 14.12 20.85
N PHE A 168 7.97 12.99 21.53
CA PHE A 168 6.99 12.33 22.40
C PHE A 168 6.41 13.25 23.46
N LEU A 169 7.26 14.04 24.14
CA LEU A 169 6.83 14.95 25.21
C LEU A 169 5.98 16.13 24.69
N THR A 170 5.93 16.34 23.38
CA THR A 170 5.10 17.39 22.74
C THR A 170 3.84 16.82 22.07
N LEU A 171 3.61 15.51 22.20
CA LEU A 171 2.46 14.83 21.63
C LEU A 171 1.15 15.40 22.20
N SER A 172 0.14 15.60 21.35
CA SER A 172 -1.17 16.02 21.84
C SER A 172 -1.85 14.91 22.64
N GLU A 173 -2.62 15.29 23.65
CA GLU A 173 -3.34 14.35 24.52
C GLU A 173 -4.23 13.38 23.71
N ASN A 174 -4.88 13.88 22.66
CA ASN A 174 -5.73 13.07 21.77
C ASN A 174 -4.97 11.91 21.10
N ILE A 175 -3.72 12.15 20.67
CA ILE A 175 -2.90 11.10 20.05
C ILE A 175 -2.46 10.10 21.12
N LEU A 176 -2.06 10.58 22.31
CA LEU A 176 -1.70 9.70 23.42
C LEU A 176 -2.87 8.79 23.81
N ILE A 177 -4.07 9.36 23.98
CA ILE A 177 -5.32 8.62 24.24
C ILE A 177 -5.56 7.56 23.16
N PHE A 178 -5.38 7.93 21.88
CA PHE A 178 -5.55 7.00 20.78
C PHE A 178 -4.60 5.79 20.89
N ILE A 179 -3.31 6.04 21.13
CA ILE A 179 -2.30 4.99 21.28
C ILE A 179 -2.63 4.07 22.45
N LEU A 180 -3.03 4.63 23.59
CA LEU A 180 -3.34 3.83 24.79
C LEU A 180 -4.54 2.90 24.59
N LYS A 181 -5.50 3.28 23.74
CA LYS A 181 -6.67 2.47 23.37
C LYS A 181 -6.34 1.28 22.46
N LEU A 182 -5.17 1.23 21.84
CA LEU A 182 -4.80 0.11 20.94
C LEU A 182 -4.65 -1.19 21.74
N ASP A 183 -5.58 -2.12 21.55
CA ASP A 183 -5.54 -3.42 22.26
C ASP A 183 -4.33 -4.27 21.87
N ASP A 184 -3.76 -4.06 20.70
CA ASP A 184 -2.60 -4.77 20.15
C ASP A 184 -1.27 -4.02 20.29
N LEU A 185 -1.20 -3.01 21.17
CA LEU A 185 0.05 -2.27 21.45
C LEU A 185 1.11 -3.19 22.09
N GLN A 186 2.21 -3.46 21.38
CA GLN A 186 3.29 -4.35 21.80
C GLN A 186 4.27 -3.66 22.77
N MET A 187 3.79 -3.25 23.95
CA MET A 187 4.59 -2.65 25.01
C MET A 187 4.11 -3.09 26.39
N ASP A 188 5.06 -3.30 27.31
CA ASP A 188 4.76 -3.59 28.71
C ASP A 188 4.03 -2.42 29.39
N GLU A 189 3.02 -2.72 30.20
CA GLU A 189 2.20 -1.70 30.86
C GLU A 189 2.97 -0.88 31.89
N GLY A 190 3.99 -1.45 32.54
CA GLY A 190 4.89 -0.72 33.42
C GLY A 190 5.74 0.31 32.65
N ASN A 191 6.15 -0.01 31.42
CA ASN A 191 6.83 0.95 30.55
C ASN A 191 5.88 2.04 30.04
N ILE A 192 4.66 1.67 29.64
CA ILE A 192 3.62 2.64 29.24
C ILE A 192 3.37 3.64 30.38
N TRP A 193 3.28 3.16 31.61
CA TRP A 193 3.15 4.01 32.80
C TRP A 193 4.29 5.04 32.90
N ASP A 194 5.54 4.63 32.77
CA ASP A 194 6.69 5.53 32.84
C ASP A 194 6.61 6.65 31.80
N TYR A 195 6.22 6.32 30.55
CA TYR A 195 6.05 7.32 29.50
C TYR A 195 4.90 8.28 29.77
N ILE A 196 3.76 7.80 30.28
CA ILE A 196 2.63 8.67 30.63
C ILE A 196 3.00 9.64 31.74
N ILE A 197 3.71 9.17 32.77
CA ILE A 197 4.19 10.05 33.85
C ILE A 197 5.18 11.08 33.31
N LYS A 198 6.16 10.66 32.48
CA LYS A 198 7.10 11.58 31.82
C LYS A 198 6.36 12.64 30.98
N TRP A 199 5.39 12.22 30.17
CA TRP A 199 4.58 13.12 29.36
C TRP A 199 3.78 14.09 30.23
N GLY A 200 3.12 13.61 31.27
CA GLY A 200 2.33 14.42 32.19
C GLY A 200 3.16 15.44 32.96
N ILE A 201 4.36 15.08 33.39
CA ILE A 201 5.30 16.02 34.03
C ILE A 201 5.77 17.07 33.02
N ALA A 202 6.07 16.68 31.77
CA ALA A 202 6.48 17.62 30.73
C ALA A 202 5.38 18.65 30.39
N GLN A 203 4.09 18.26 30.48
CA GLN A 203 2.97 19.21 30.31
C GLN A 203 2.81 20.18 31.49
N ASN A 204 3.48 19.95 32.61
CA ASN A 204 3.38 20.76 33.83
C ASN A 204 4.77 21.21 34.31
N PRO A 205 5.39 22.22 33.66
CA PRO A 205 6.74 22.67 33.98
C PRO A 205 6.92 23.25 35.39
N SER A 206 5.83 23.54 36.09
CA SER A 206 5.83 24.03 37.48
C SER A 206 6.08 22.93 38.52
N LEU A 207 6.04 21.66 38.13
CA LEU A 207 6.24 20.54 39.05
C LEU A 207 7.71 20.43 39.49
N PRO A 208 7.98 20.19 40.79
CA PRO A 208 9.34 19.92 41.26
C PRO A 208 9.92 18.65 40.61
N PRO A 209 11.23 18.61 40.31
CA PRO A 209 11.87 17.43 39.71
C PRO A 209 11.94 16.24 40.69
N ASP A 210 12.11 16.51 41.99
CA ASP A 210 12.20 15.49 43.02
C ASP A 210 10.82 15.19 43.61
N LEU A 211 10.39 13.93 43.54
CA LEU A 211 9.08 13.49 44.03
C LEU A 211 8.88 13.74 45.53
N ASP A 212 9.95 13.70 46.33
CA ASP A 212 9.90 13.97 47.77
C ASP A 212 9.46 15.40 48.13
N LYS A 213 9.53 16.33 47.17
CA LYS A 213 9.10 17.73 47.32
C LYS A 213 7.65 17.95 46.89
N TRP A 214 6.92 16.89 46.53
CA TRP A 214 5.56 17.02 46.01
C TRP A 214 4.52 17.22 47.12
N SER A 215 3.72 18.27 46.98
CA SER A 215 2.52 18.51 47.80
C SER A 215 1.31 17.82 47.17
N ASP A 216 0.18 17.78 47.90
CA ASP A 216 -1.08 17.25 47.34
C ASP A 216 -1.57 18.06 46.13
N GLU A 217 -1.25 19.35 46.07
CA GLU A 217 -1.55 20.20 44.92
C GLU A 217 -0.76 19.77 43.67
N HIS A 218 0.52 19.42 43.83
CA HIS A 218 1.34 18.91 42.71
C HIS A 218 0.79 17.58 42.15
N PHE A 219 0.36 16.67 43.02
CA PHE A 219 -0.30 15.43 42.57
C PHE A 219 -1.64 15.71 41.87
N LEU A 220 -2.43 16.67 42.37
CA LEU A 220 -3.69 17.06 41.76
C LEU A 220 -3.46 17.67 40.37
N THR A 221 -2.44 18.51 40.19
CA THR A 221 -2.05 19.08 38.89
C THR A 221 -1.74 17.97 37.89
N LEU A 222 -0.87 17.02 38.25
CA LEU A 222 -0.55 15.90 37.36
C LEU A 222 -1.77 15.02 37.07
N LYS A 223 -2.60 14.74 38.09
CA LYS A 223 -3.83 13.95 37.94
C LYS A 223 -4.79 14.59 36.94
N ASN A 224 -4.97 15.90 36.99
CA ASN A 224 -5.83 16.63 36.07
C ASN A 224 -5.32 16.54 34.62
N SER A 225 -4.01 16.65 34.40
CA SER A 225 -3.42 16.50 33.06
C SER A 225 -3.51 15.08 32.51
N LEU A 226 -3.53 14.08 33.38
CA LEU A 226 -3.58 12.67 32.99
C LEU A 226 -4.98 12.05 33.09
N GLN A 227 -6.01 12.84 33.39
CA GLN A 227 -7.35 12.33 33.74
C GLN A 227 -7.96 11.42 32.66
N ASN A 228 -7.67 11.67 31.39
CA ASN A 228 -8.16 10.85 30.28
C ASN A 228 -7.23 9.69 29.91
N CYS A 229 -5.98 9.72 30.37
CA CYS A 229 -4.97 8.69 30.11
C CYS A 229 -4.97 7.61 31.20
N LEU A 230 -5.10 8.00 32.48
CA LEU A 230 -5.08 7.08 33.63
C LEU A 230 -6.13 5.95 33.53
N PRO A 231 -7.37 6.18 33.04
CA PRO A 231 -8.36 5.12 32.88
C PRO A 231 -8.03 4.10 31.78
N LEU A 232 -7.05 4.39 30.91
CA LEU A 232 -6.67 3.54 29.78
C LEU A 232 -5.50 2.59 30.11
N ILE A 233 -4.95 2.69 31.31
CA ILE A 233 -3.86 1.82 31.80
C ILE A 233 -4.42 0.50 32.31
N ARG A 234 -3.81 -0.61 31.89
CA ARG A 234 -4.20 -1.97 32.31
C ARG A 234 -3.45 -2.34 33.59
N TYR A 235 -3.75 -1.63 34.69
CA TYR A 235 -3.03 -1.77 35.98
C TYR A 235 -2.85 -3.22 36.46
N PHE A 236 -3.85 -4.08 36.23
CA PHE A 236 -3.83 -5.48 36.66
C PHE A 236 -2.93 -6.39 35.81
N GLN A 237 -2.32 -5.84 34.75
CA GLN A 237 -1.36 -6.52 33.87
C GLN A 237 0.08 -6.04 34.09
N ILE A 238 0.29 -5.06 34.98
CA ILE A 238 1.62 -4.58 35.35
C ILE A 238 2.27 -5.58 36.32
N SER A 239 3.58 -5.76 36.23
CA SER A 239 4.30 -6.65 37.14
C SER A 239 4.22 -6.15 38.59
N GLY A 240 4.28 -7.07 39.57
CA GLY A 240 4.26 -6.68 40.98
C GLY A 240 5.46 -5.80 41.38
N GLU A 241 6.61 -6.01 40.73
CA GLU A 241 7.82 -5.19 40.88
C GLU A 241 7.55 -3.76 40.40
N ASP A 242 7.04 -3.59 39.18
CA ASP A 242 6.71 -2.28 38.62
C ASP A 242 5.59 -1.56 39.39
N ILE A 243 4.61 -2.28 39.94
CA ILE A 243 3.60 -1.70 40.83
C ILE A 243 4.27 -1.07 42.05
N PHE A 244 5.25 -1.76 42.63
CA PHE A 244 5.94 -1.31 43.83
C PHE A 244 6.93 -0.18 43.54
N ASP A 245 7.70 -0.27 42.46
CA ASP A 245 8.78 0.66 42.13
C ASP A 245 8.27 1.89 41.37
N LYS A 246 7.36 1.69 40.40
CA LYS A 246 6.92 2.74 39.46
C LYS A 246 5.57 3.36 39.82
N ILE A 247 4.59 2.58 40.29
CA ILE A 247 3.22 3.10 40.54
C ILE A 247 3.07 3.61 41.97
N ARG A 248 3.53 2.85 42.97
CA ARG A 248 3.40 3.20 44.39
C ARG A 248 3.85 4.63 44.73
N PRO A 249 4.96 5.18 44.18
CA PRO A 249 5.35 6.57 44.47
C PRO A 249 4.28 7.60 44.05
N TYR A 250 3.48 7.25 43.05
CA TYR A 250 2.42 8.06 42.47
C TYR A 250 1.00 7.58 42.86
N GLN A 251 0.85 6.75 43.90
CA GLN A 251 -0.45 6.19 44.31
C GLN A 251 -1.56 7.24 44.51
N LYS A 252 -1.21 8.48 44.85
CA LYS A 252 -2.15 9.61 45.02
C LYS A 252 -2.86 10.03 43.72
N LEU A 253 -2.34 9.62 42.55
CA LEU A 253 -3.01 9.84 41.26
C LEU A 253 -4.22 8.92 41.08
N LEU A 254 -4.24 7.77 41.74
CA LEU A 254 -5.26 6.74 41.60
C LEU A 254 -6.42 6.96 42.57
N GLU A 255 -7.61 6.51 42.17
CA GLU A 255 -8.74 6.47 43.10
C GLU A 255 -8.45 5.49 44.25
N PRO A 256 -8.81 5.82 45.51
CA PRO A 256 -8.50 4.96 46.66
C PRO A 256 -9.00 3.52 46.51
N ALA A 257 -10.16 3.33 45.88
CA ALA A 257 -10.72 2.01 45.59
C ALA A 257 -9.87 1.22 44.58
N LEU A 258 -9.38 1.88 43.52
CA LEU A 258 -8.52 1.27 42.50
C LEU A 258 -7.18 0.84 43.11
N TRP A 259 -6.56 1.70 43.92
CA TRP A 259 -5.31 1.36 44.61
C TRP A 259 -5.48 0.16 45.55
N ALA A 260 -6.57 0.14 46.33
CA ALA A 260 -6.88 -0.99 47.19
C ALA A 260 -7.05 -2.30 46.39
N ASP A 261 -7.80 -2.27 45.28
CA ASP A 261 -8.01 -3.44 44.43
C ASP A 261 -6.70 -3.94 43.78
N ILE A 262 -5.83 -3.03 43.34
CA ILE A 262 -4.49 -3.37 42.81
C ILE A 262 -3.67 -4.08 43.89
N MET A 263 -3.54 -3.47 45.08
CA MET A 263 -2.74 -4.05 46.16
C MET A 263 -3.28 -5.42 46.61
N LEU A 264 -4.61 -5.58 46.66
CA LEU A 264 -5.25 -6.84 46.99
C LEU A 264 -4.91 -7.96 45.99
N LYS A 265 -4.89 -7.65 44.69
CA LYS A 265 -4.52 -8.61 43.63
C LYS A 265 -3.13 -9.20 43.86
N PHE A 266 -2.16 -8.40 44.28
CA PHE A 266 -0.78 -8.85 44.50
C PHE A 266 -0.53 -9.44 45.89
N MET A 267 -1.19 -8.92 46.94
CA MET A 267 -0.98 -9.38 48.31
C MET A 267 -1.75 -10.66 48.66
N ALA A 268 -2.89 -10.93 48.00
CA ALA A 268 -3.73 -12.08 48.28
C ALA A 268 -4.31 -12.73 47.00
N PRO A 269 -3.47 -13.21 46.07
CA PRO A 269 -3.89 -13.65 44.73
C PRO A 269 -4.84 -14.88 44.74
N ASN A 270 -4.79 -15.70 45.80
CA ASN A 270 -5.57 -16.95 45.92
C ASN A 270 -6.90 -16.79 46.65
N ARG A 271 -7.27 -15.57 47.03
CA ARG A 271 -8.52 -15.30 47.74
C ARG A 271 -9.58 -14.91 46.72
N ASN A 272 -10.70 -15.64 46.67
CA ASN A 272 -11.86 -15.27 45.83
C ASN A 272 -12.44 -13.95 46.34
N ILE A 273 -12.01 -12.84 45.75
CA ILE A 273 -12.43 -11.48 46.11
C ILE A 273 -13.01 -10.82 44.87
N THR A 274 -14.11 -10.08 45.07
CA THR A 274 -14.73 -9.26 44.04
C THR A 274 -13.92 -7.96 43.87
N ILE A 275 -13.24 -7.82 42.74
CA ILE A 275 -12.66 -6.54 42.32
C ILE A 275 -13.81 -5.59 41.98
N THR A 276 -13.84 -4.41 42.58
CA THR A 276 -14.91 -3.41 42.36
C THR A 276 -14.58 -2.43 41.25
N SER A 277 -13.29 -2.25 40.99
CA SER A 277 -12.77 -1.38 39.93
C SER A 277 -13.00 -1.96 38.53
N HIS A 278 -13.12 -1.07 37.54
CA HIS A 278 -13.17 -1.49 36.14
C HIS A 278 -11.80 -2.05 35.71
N VAL A 279 -11.78 -3.32 35.30
CA VAL A 279 -10.57 -4.02 34.85
C VAL A 279 -10.55 -4.09 33.34
N LEU A 280 -9.56 -3.47 32.72
CA LEU A 280 -9.31 -3.60 31.29
C LEU A 280 -8.68 -4.97 30.97
N PRO A 281 -9.04 -5.61 29.84
CA PRO A 281 -8.46 -6.87 29.43
C PRO A 281 -6.97 -6.72 29.08
N PRO A 282 -6.16 -7.80 29.15
CA PRO A 282 -4.79 -7.81 28.67
C PRO A 282 -4.68 -7.37 27.21
N ARG A 283 -3.56 -6.75 26.84
CA ARG A 283 -3.25 -6.47 25.43
C ARG A 283 -3.10 -7.75 24.64
N ILE A 284 -3.48 -7.70 23.36
CA ILE A 284 -3.34 -8.80 22.40
C ILE A 284 -1.87 -8.93 22.04
N ASN A 285 -1.23 -9.99 22.50
CA ASN A 285 0.12 -10.34 22.09
C ASN A 285 0.07 -10.97 20.70
N LEU A 286 0.54 -10.23 19.69
CA LEU A 286 0.76 -10.79 18.37
C LEU A 286 2.15 -11.45 18.38
N PRO A 287 2.29 -12.73 17.96
CA PRO A 287 3.60 -13.36 17.87
C PRO A 287 4.45 -12.54 16.89
N THR A 288 5.40 -11.79 17.46
CA THR A 288 6.42 -11.06 16.72
C THR A 288 7.42 -12.09 16.22
N THR A 289 7.28 -12.54 14.98
CA THR A 289 8.41 -13.10 14.26
C THR A 289 9.36 -11.95 13.95
N LEU A 290 10.33 -11.72 14.83
CA LEU A 290 11.46 -10.84 14.56
C LEU A 290 12.77 -11.62 14.69
N PRO A 291 13.61 -11.65 13.64
CA PRO A 291 15.04 -11.87 13.79
C PRO A 291 15.69 -10.61 14.39
N SER A 292 16.70 -10.82 15.22
CA SER A 292 17.47 -9.76 15.88
C SER A 292 18.05 -8.73 14.92
N ARG A 293 17.91 -7.43 15.23
CA ARG A 293 18.67 -6.35 14.59
C ARG A 293 19.85 -5.97 15.48
N ASP A 294 21.06 -6.27 15.02
CA ASP A 294 22.20 -5.41 15.30
C ASP A 294 21.89 -4.01 14.73
N SER A 295 22.19 -2.96 15.48
CA SER A 295 21.82 -1.58 15.15
C SER A 295 22.58 -1.07 13.92
N ILE A 296 21.98 -1.18 12.74
CA ILE A 296 22.46 -0.58 11.48
C ILE A 296 22.40 0.95 11.60
N SER A 297 23.46 1.65 11.22
CA SER A 297 23.49 3.12 11.25
C SER A 297 22.60 3.75 10.17
N ILE A 298 22.14 4.99 10.37
CA ILE A 298 21.32 5.72 9.39
C ILE A 298 22.04 5.84 8.03
N ALA A 299 23.37 6.00 8.03
CA ALA A 299 24.17 6.08 6.81
C ALA A 299 24.18 4.76 6.04
N GLU A 300 24.25 3.62 6.75
CA GLU A 300 24.19 2.29 6.16
C GLU A 300 22.79 1.99 5.61
N SER A 301 21.72 2.35 6.32
CA SER A 301 20.34 2.16 5.82
C SER A 301 20.07 3.02 4.58
N ASN A 302 20.55 4.27 4.54
CA ASN A 302 20.46 5.11 3.34
C ASN A 302 21.20 4.49 2.15
N LYS A 303 22.43 3.99 2.38
CA LYS A 303 23.20 3.28 1.36
C LYS A 303 22.50 2.02 0.87
N ALA A 304 21.91 1.24 1.77
CA ALA A 304 21.12 0.06 1.42
C ALA A 304 19.92 0.44 0.55
N SER A 305 19.24 1.54 0.85
CA SER A 305 18.13 2.10 0.07
C SER A 305 18.54 2.52 -1.35
N GLU A 306 19.67 3.21 -1.50
CA GLU A 306 20.22 3.59 -2.81
C GLU A 306 20.56 2.36 -3.66
N LEU A 307 21.19 1.36 -3.05
CA LEU A 307 21.52 0.09 -3.69
C LEU A 307 20.25 -0.65 -4.17
N ARG A 308 19.15 -0.64 -3.41
CA ARG A 308 17.87 -1.22 -3.87
C ARG A 308 17.33 -0.53 -5.11
N LYS A 309 17.29 0.81 -5.10
CA LYS A 309 16.80 1.60 -6.23
C LYS A 309 17.66 1.40 -7.47
N SER A 310 18.97 1.36 -7.30
CA SER A 310 19.93 1.06 -8.39
C SER A 310 19.69 -0.35 -8.94
N GLY A 311 19.58 -1.34 -8.05
CA GLY A 311 19.29 -2.72 -8.41
C GLY A 311 18.00 -2.88 -9.20
N GLU A 312 16.92 -2.21 -8.77
CA GLU A 312 15.64 -2.19 -9.48
C GLU A 312 15.74 -1.51 -10.85
N ALA A 313 16.44 -0.39 -10.95
CA ALA A 313 16.67 0.29 -12.22
C ALA A 313 17.42 -0.63 -13.20
N TYR A 314 18.43 -1.36 -12.74
CA TYR A 314 19.14 -2.34 -13.56
C TYR A 314 18.25 -3.52 -13.99
N LEU A 315 17.38 -4.02 -13.11
CA LEU A 315 16.39 -5.05 -13.45
C LEU A 315 15.48 -4.56 -14.58
N ASN A 316 14.96 -3.34 -14.48
CA ASN A 316 14.10 -2.73 -15.51
C ASN A 316 14.83 -2.48 -16.84
N MET A 317 16.14 -2.27 -16.81
CA MET A 317 16.99 -2.16 -18.00
C MET A 317 17.42 -3.52 -18.59
N GLY A 318 17.03 -4.65 -17.96
CA GLY A 318 17.48 -6.00 -18.35
C GLY A 318 18.93 -6.31 -17.99
N LYS A 319 19.58 -5.48 -17.18
CA LYS A 319 20.96 -5.65 -16.71
C LYS A 319 21.00 -6.51 -15.45
N TYR A 320 20.74 -7.80 -15.62
CA TYR A 320 20.49 -8.71 -14.50
C TYR A 320 21.71 -8.89 -13.57
N ASN A 321 22.92 -8.98 -14.12
CA ASN A 321 24.13 -9.14 -13.30
C ASN A 321 24.39 -7.92 -12.41
N GLU A 322 24.28 -6.72 -12.96
CA GLU A 322 24.43 -5.46 -12.22
C GLU A 322 23.33 -5.31 -11.15
N SER A 323 22.10 -5.71 -11.48
CA SER A 323 20.99 -5.76 -10.53
C SER A 323 21.29 -6.68 -9.34
N LEU A 324 21.77 -7.90 -9.60
CA LEU A 324 22.16 -8.85 -8.55
C LEU A 324 23.23 -8.29 -7.62
N VAL A 325 24.25 -7.61 -8.17
CA VAL A 325 25.35 -7.04 -7.38
C VAL A 325 24.83 -6.01 -6.40
N ASP A 326 23.99 -5.07 -6.85
CA ASP A 326 23.51 -3.99 -6.00
C ASP A 326 22.47 -4.48 -4.98
N LEU A 327 21.56 -5.37 -5.39
CA LEU A 327 20.59 -5.98 -4.48
C LEU A 327 21.27 -6.85 -3.42
N THR A 328 22.33 -7.57 -3.77
CA THR A 328 23.10 -8.37 -2.80
C THR A 328 23.80 -7.47 -1.79
N LYS A 329 24.50 -6.42 -2.23
CA LYS A 329 25.11 -5.45 -1.31
C LYS A 329 24.09 -4.77 -0.40
N SER A 330 22.87 -4.54 -0.90
CA SER A 330 21.79 -4.00 -0.08
C SER A 330 21.38 -5.00 1.00
N LEU A 331 21.22 -6.28 0.64
CA LEU A 331 20.87 -7.35 1.56
C LEU A 331 22.00 -7.72 2.54
N ASP A 332 23.27 -7.46 2.19
CA ASP A 332 24.37 -7.57 3.14
C ASP A 332 24.25 -6.55 4.29
N ILE A 333 23.62 -5.39 4.03
CA ILE A 333 23.36 -4.35 5.04
C ILE A 333 22.03 -4.59 5.75
N GLU A 334 20.96 -4.87 5.00
CA GLU A 334 19.60 -5.13 5.51
C GLU A 334 19.12 -6.53 5.08
N PRO A 335 19.54 -7.62 5.77
CA PRO A 335 19.29 -9.00 5.31
C PRO A 335 17.83 -9.43 5.23
N ASN A 336 16.94 -8.70 5.91
CA ASN A 336 15.51 -8.97 6.00
C ASN A 336 14.69 -7.85 5.33
N ASN A 337 15.23 -7.20 4.31
CA ASN A 337 14.47 -6.28 3.49
C ASN A 337 13.65 -7.07 2.46
N ALA A 338 12.35 -7.25 2.71
CA ALA A 338 11.44 -8.02 1.85
C ALA A 338 11.46 -7.55 0.40
N PHE A 339 11.45 -6.24 0.16
CA PHE A 339 11.53 -5.67 -1.19
C PHE A 339 12.81 -6.10 -1.93
N ALA A 340 13.98 -5.98 -1.29
CA ALA A 340 15.24 -6.37 -1.92
C ALA A 340 15.32 -7.87 -2.20
N LEU A 341 14.82 -8.70 -1.27
CA LEU A 341 14.70 -10.14 -1.47
C LEU A 341 13.80 -10.45 -2.67
N LYS A 342 12.60 -9.88 -2.71
CA LYS A 342 11.66 -10.02 -3.83
C LYS A 342 12.26 -9.61 -5.16
N SER A 343 12.87 -8.43 -5.23
CA SER A 343 13.53 -7.94 -6.46
C SER A 343 14.66 -8.85 -6.89
N ARG A 344 15.49 -9.35 -5.95
CA ARG A 344 16.60 -10.25 -6.29
C ARG A 344 16.09 -11.62 -6.74
N GLY A 345 15.02 -12.12 -6.12
CA GLY A 345 14.29 -13.30 -6.55
C GLY A 345 13.80 -13.18 -7.99
N VAL A 346 13.19 -12.04 -8.36
CA VAL A 346 12.78 -11.77 -9.76
C VAL A 346 13.97 -11.77 -10.72
N VAL A 347 15.12 -11.23 -10.31
CA VAL A 347 16.34 -11.27 -11.15
C VAL A 347 16.81 -12.71 -11.36
N TYR A 348 16.89 -13.52 -10.30
CA TYR A 348 17.23 -14.94 -10.42
C TYR A 348 16.24 -15.69 -11.31
N TYR A 349 14.94 -15.41 -11.19
CA TYR A 349 13.92 -15.95 -12.07
C TYR A 349 14.19 -15.61 -13.55
N LYS A 350 14.48 -14.34 -13.87
CA LYS A 350 14.82 -13.91 -15.24
C LYS A 350 16.10 -14.55 -15.77
N MET A 351 17.03 -14.87 -14.88
CA MET A 351 18.26 -15.62 -15.19
C MET A 351 18.06 -17.15 -15.24
N LYS A 352 16.84 -17.64 -15.00
CA LYS A 352 16.48 -19.06 -14.92
C LYS A 352 17.15 -19.81 -13.76
N GLU A 353 17.59 -19.09 -12.74
CA GLU A 353 18.13 -19.65 -11.50
C GLU A 353 16.98 -19.87 -10.49
N TYR A 354 16.07 -20.78 -10.82
CA TYR A 354 14.78 -20.93 -10.13
C TYR A 354 14.92 -21.28 -8.63
N ASP A 355 15.87 -22.13 -8.25
CA ASP A 355 16.07 -22.49 -6.84
C ASP A 355 16.46 -21.26 -5.98
N LYS A 356 17.30 -20.36 -6.52
CA LYS A 356 17.68 -19.12 -5.83
C LYS A 356 16.52 -18.11 -5.81
N SER A 357 15.73 -18.06 -6.88
CA SER A 357 14.50 -17.27 -6.94
C SER A 357 13.55 -17.68 -5.81
N LEU A 358 13.28 -18.98 -5.67
CA LEU A 358 12.42 -19.50 -4.60
C LEU A 358 12.97 -19.14 -3.22
N ALA A 359 14.26 -19.35 -2.95
CA ALA A 359 14.85 -19.05 -1.64
C ALA A 359 14.65 -17.58 -1.22
N ASP A 360 14.86 -16.63 -2.14
CA ASP A 360 14.66 -15.20 -1.87
C ASP A 360 13.17 -14.85 -1.75
N LEU A 361 12.30 -15.41 -2.61
CA LEU A 361 10.86 -15.17 -2.57
C LEU A 361 10.21 -15.76 -1.31
N ASP A 362 10.64 -16.95 -0.89
CA ASP A 362 10.21 -17.58 0.37
C ASP A 362 10.56 -16.69 1.55
N LYS A 363 11.81 -16.25 1.64
CA LYS A 363 12.23 -15.34 2.72
C LYS A 363 11.49 -14.00 2.67
N SER A 364 11.20 -13.48 1.48
CA SER A 364 10.38 -12.27 1.32
C SER A 364 8.97 -12.49 1.88
N LEU A 365 8.34 -13.63 1.57
CA LEU A 365 6.99 -13.97 2.01
C LEU A 365 6.92 -14.41 3.47
N GLU A 366 8.02 -14.86 4.09
CA GLU A 366 8.11 -15.02 5.54
C GLU A 366 7.99 -13.66 6.26
N ILE A 367 8.49 -12.59 5.64
CA ILE A 367 8.48 -11.23 6.20
C ILE A 367 7.19 -10.48 5.87
N GLU A 368 6.73 -10.55 4.62
CA GLU A 368 5.49 -9.93 4.13
C GLU A 368 4.60 -11.02 3.49
N PRO A 369 3.80 -11.78 4.28
CA PRO A 369 3.07 -12.97 3.80
C PRO A 369 1.97 -12.71 2.78
N ASP A 370 1.48 -11.46 2.72
CA ASP A 370 0.36 -11.04 1.87
C ASP A 370 0.83 -10.09 0.75
N ASP A 371 2.10 -10.20 0.32
CA ASP A 371 2.60 -9.56 -0.90
C ASP A 371 2.12 -10.35 -2.13
N ALA A 372 1.04 -9.88 -2.76
CA ALA A 372 0.45 -10.50 -3.95
C ALA A 372 1.46 -10.63 -5.10
N PHE A 373 2.33 -9.63 -5.30
CA PHE A 373 3.35 -9.67 -6.35
C PHE A 373 4.37 -10.78 -6.09
N ALA A 374 4.86 -10.90 -4.85
CA ALA A 374 5.81 -11.95 -4.48
C ALA A 374 5.20 -13.35 -4.64
N LEU A 375 3.94 -13.53 -4.20
CA LEU A 375 3.19 -14.78 -4.41
C LEU A 375 3.08 -15.11 -5.90
N ARG A 376 2.69 -14.14 -6.74
CA ARG A 376 2.59 -14.34 -8.19
C ARG A 376 3.94 -14.72 -8.81
N CYS A 377 5.03 -14.06 -8.43
CA CYS A 377 6.36 -14.37 -8.94
C CYS A 377 6.87 -15.75 -8.47
N ARG A 378 6.54 -16.15 -7.24
CA ARG A 378 6.87 -17.48 -6.72
C ARG A 378 6.05 -18.56 -7.41
N GLY A 379 4.76 -18.32 -7.61
CA GLY A 379 3.90 -19.19 -8.41
C GLY A 379 4.39 -19.35 -9.84
N GLU A 380 4.78 -18.26 -10.50
CA GLU A 380 5.41 -18.31 -11.83
C GLU A 380 6.73 -19.10 -11.82
N THR A 381 7.56 -18.94 -10.78
CA THR A 381 8.79 -19.73 -10.62
C THR A 381 8.47 -21.22 -10.48
N TYR A 382 7.49 -21.60 -9.66
CA TYR A 382 7.02 -22.97 -9.53
C TYR A 382 6.52 -23.56 -10.85
N TYR A 383 5.76 -22.77 -11.63
CA TYR A 383 5.30 -23.18 -12.95
C TYR A 383 6.46 -23.60 -13.87
N TRP A 384 7.54 -22.82 -13.92
CA TRP A 384 8.70 -23.13 -14.76
C TRP A 384 9.55 -24.29 -14.23
N MET A 385 9.32 -24.73 -12.99
CA MET A 385 9.88 -25.93 -12.40
C MET A 385 8.96 -27.15 -12.51
N ASP A 386 7.87 -27.05 -13.28
CA ASP A 386 6.82 -28.07 -13.43
C ASP A 386 6.10 -28.44 -12.11
N LYS A 387 6.11 -27.53 -11.12
CA LYS A 387 5.43 -27.67 -9.82
C LYS A 387 4.07 -26.97 -9.85
N PHE A 388 3.11 -27.55 -10.56
CA PHE A 388 1.85 -26.87 -10.89
C PHE A 388 0.91 -26.71 -9.69
N GLU A 389 0.89 -27.63 -8.74
CA GLU A 389 0.10 -27.53 -7.52
C GLU A 389 0.55 -26.36 -6.62
N GLU A 390 1.86 -26.21 -6.42
CA GLU A 390 2.43 -25.09 -5.67
C GLU A 390 2.22 -23.76 -6.40
N SER A 391 2.40 -23.74 -7.73
CA SER A 391 2.06 -22.59 -8.57
C SER A 391 0.61 -22.17 -8.37
N PHE A 392 -0.31 -23.12 -8.44
CA PHE A 392 -1.74 -22.87 -8.27
C PHE A 392 -2.05 -22.28 -6.89
N ALA A 393 -1.46 -22.83 -5.82
CA ALA A 393 -1.69 -22.36 -4.45
C ALA A 393 -1.28 -20.88 -4.28
N ASP A 394 -0.08 -20.53 -4.75
CA ASP A 394 0.43 -19.16 -4.67
C ASP A 394 -0.37 -18.18 -5.54
N LEU A 395 -0.70 -18.56 -6.77
CA LEU A 395 -1.49 -17.73 -7.67
C LEU A 395 -2.92 -17.53 -7.16
N ASN A 396 -3.50 -18.55 -6.50
CA ASN A 396 -4.79 -18.41 -5.84
C ASN A 396 -4.72 -17.43 -4.67
N LYS A 397 -3.73 -17.57 -3.78
CA LYS A 397 -3.53 -16.64 -2.66
C LYS A 397 -3.29 -15.20 -3.17
N SER A 398 -2.52 -15.04 -4.24
CA SER A 398 -2.32 -13.73 -4.88
C SER A 398 -3.64 -13.12 -5.37
N LEU A 399 -4.56 -13.91 -5.92
CA LEU A 399 -5.87 -13.44 -6.39
C LEU A 399 -6.89 -13.24 -5.26
N GLU A 400 -6.70 -13.87 -4.09
CA GLU A 400 -7.46 -13.53 -2.89
C GLU A 400 -7.14 -12.11 -2.39
N ILE A 401 -5.89 -11.66 -2.59
CA ILE A 401 -5.42 -10.33 -2.21
C ILE A 401 -5.73 -9.29 -3.30
N GLU A 402 -5.44 -9.62 -4.57
CA GLU A 402 -5.69 -8.76 -5.73
C GLU A 402 -6.58 -9.47 -6.79
N PRO A 403 -7.92 -9.46 -6.62
CA PRO A 403 -8.82 -10.27 -7.44
C PRO A 403 -8.85 -9.97 -8.93
N ASN A 404 -8.48 -8.73 -9.32
CA ASN A 404 -8.56 -8.24 -10.69
C ASN A 404 -7.17 -8.12 -11.35
N SER A 405 -6.18 -8.89 -10.88
CA SER A 405 -4.86 -8.92 -11.49
C SER A 405 -4.86 -9.76 -12.77
N ALA A 406 -4.92 -9.11 -13.94
CA ALA A 406 -4.94 -9.77 -15.25
C ALA A 406 -3.76 -10.74 -15.46
N LEU A 407 -2.55 -10.32 -15.11
CA LEU A 407 -1.36 -11.17 -15.19
C LEU A 407 -1.46 -12.40 -14.29
N THR A 408 -2.01 -12.27 -13.08
CA THR A 408 -2.19 -13.42 -12.18
C THR A 408 -3.24 -14.40 -12.70
N LEU A 409 -4.36 -13.88 -13.22
CA LEU A 409 -5.39 -14.68 -13.90
C LEU A 409 -4.81 -15.41 -15.12
N THR A 410 -3.99 -14.74 -15.93
CA THR A 410 -3.29 -15.35 -17.06
C THR A 410 -2.38 -16.50 -16.62
N ASN A 411 -1.56 -16.28 -15.59
CA ASN A 411 -0.65 -17.30 -15.06
C ASN A 411 -1.41 -18.49 -14.45
N ARG A 412 -2.51 -18.23 -13.72
CA ARG A 412 -3.33 -19.30 -13.11
C ARG A 412 -4.10 -20.06 -14.17
N GLY A 413 -4.66 -19.37 -15.15
CA GLY A 413 -5.30 -19.98 -16.32
C GLY A 413 -4.35 -20.89 -17.10
N ASN A 414 -3.10 -20.48 -17.29
CA ASN A 414 -2.09 -21.33 -17.92
C ASN A 414 -1.64 -22.50 -17.02
N THR A 415 -1.59 -22.30 -15.70
CA THR A 415 -1.32 -23.39 -14.74
C THR A 415 -2.43 -24.44 -14.78
N TYR A 416 -3.71 -24.02 -14.81
CA TYR A 416 -4.84 -24.93 -14.99
C TYR A 416 -4.75 -25.73 -16.30
N ARG A 417 -4.33 -25.11 -17.40
CA ARG A 417 -4.11 -25.79 -18.67
C ARG A 417 -3.07 -26.92 -18.55
N MET A 418 -1.98 -26.67 -17.83
CA MET A 418 -0.95 -27.70 -17.58
C MET A 418 -1.42 -28.82 -16.64
N MET A 419 -2.46 -28.56 -15.83
CA MET A 419 -3.12 -29.55 -14.98
C MET A 419 -4.33 -30.21 -15.65
N ASP A 420 -4.50 -30.05 -16.98
CA ASP A 420 -5.63 -30.55 -17.77
C ASP A 420 -7.02 -30.04 -17.35
N LYS A 421 -7.08 -28.92 -16.61
CA LYS A 421 -8.32 -28.26 -16.18
C LYS A 421 -8.72 -27.17 -17.17
N TYR A 422 -9.16 -27.58 -18.36
CA TYR A 422 -9.32 -26.67 -19.49
C TYR A 422 -10.47 -25.66 -19.32
N GLU A 423 -11.59 -26.02 -18.70
CA GLU A 423 -12.70 -25.09 -18.50
C GLU A 423 -12.37 -23.98 -17.48
N GLU A 424 -11.70 -24.34 -16.39
CA GLU A 424 -11.18 -23.39 -15.40
C GLU A 424 -10.11 -22.48 -16.01
N SER A 425 -9.25 -23.05 -16.88
CA SER A 425 -8.28 -22.28 -17.67
C SER A 425 -8.97 -21.22 -18.53
N LEU A 426 -9.99 -21.60 -19.30
CA LEU A 426 -10.75 -20.67 -20.14
C LEU A 426 -11.45 -19.59 -19.31
N SER A 427 -12.02 -19.95 -18.14
CA SER A 427 -12.68 -18.99 -17.24
C SER A 427 -11.73 -17.88 -16.77
N ASP A 428 -10.53 -18.24 -16.31
CA ASP A 428 -9.54 -17.26 -15.85
C ASP A 428 -8.97 -16.44 -17.02
N LEU A 429 -8.68 -17.07 -18.16
CA LEU A 429 -8.16 -16.39 -19.34
C LEU A 429 -9.19 -15.42 -19.95
N ASN A 430 -10.47 -15.77 -19.92
CA ASN A 430 -11.55 -14.87 -20.32
C ASN A 430 -11.61 -13.63 -19.42
N LYS A 431 -11.61 -13.82 -18.10
CA LYS A 431 -11.58 -12.69 -17.15
C LYS A 431 -10.34 -11.83 -17.34
N SER A 432 -9.18 -12.43 -17.56
CA SER A 432 -7.96 -11.68 -17.86
C SER A 432 -8.11 -10.82 -19.10
N LEU A 433 -8.72 -11.34 -20.17
CA LEU A 433 -8.93 -10.62 -21.43
C LEU A 433 -10.10 -9.63 -21.39
N GLU A 434 -11.03 -9.75 -20.43
CA GLU A 434 -12.00 -8.70 -20.12
C GLU A 434 -11.31 -7.48 -19.49
N ILE A 435 -10.28 -7.71 -18.66
CA ILE A 435 -9.51 -6.65 -18.01
C ILE A 435 -8.47 -6.05 -18.97
N GLU A 436 -7.72 -6.89 -19.68
CA GLU A 436 -6.70 -6.49 -20.66
C GLU A 436 -6.94 -7.17 -22.02
N PRO A 437 -7.77 -6.58 -22.90
CA PRO A 437 -8.17 -7.21 -24.17
C PRO A 437 -7.04 -7.48 -25.17
N ASN A 438 -5.89 -6.82 -25.00
CA ASN A 438 -4.73 -6.90 -25.87
C ASN A 438 -3.52 -7.57 -25.18
N ASN A 439 -3.75 -8.43 -24.19
CA ASN A 439 -2.70 -9.23 -23.58
C ASN A 439 -2.34 -10.42 -24.48
N ALA A 440 -1.20 -10.32 -25.18
CA ALA A 440 -0.75 -11.33 -26.15
C ALA A 440 -0.52 -12.72 -25.53
N PHE A 441 -0.04 -12.79 -24.28
CA PHE A 441 0.15 -14.05 -23.55
C PHE A 441 -1.17 -14.71 -23.21
N ALA A 442 -2.15 -13.94 -22.71
CA ALA A 442 -3.47 -14.47 -22.38
C ALA A 442 -4.18 -15.01 -23.63
N LEU A 443 -4.12 -14.29 -24.75
CA LEU A 443 -4.63 -14.77 -26.05
C LEU A 443 -3.96 -16.06 -26.48
N ARG A 444 -2.62 -16.10 -26.45
CA ARG A 444 -1.87 -17.30 -26.82
C ARG A 444 -2.26 -18.51 -25.95
N PHE A 445 -2.28 -18.34 -24.63
CA PHE A 445 -2.63 -19.43 -23.71
C PHE A 445 -4.08 -19.88 -23.89
N ARG A 446 -5.02 -18.96 -24.15
CA ARG A 446 -6.42 -19.33 -24.43
C ARG A 446 -6.57 -20.06 -25.75
N GLY A 447 -5.85 -19.63 -26.79
CA GLY A 447 -5.76 -20.35 -28.06
C GLY A 447 -5.20 -21.76 -27.89
N ASN A 448 -4.11 -21.91 -27.13
CA ASN A 448 -3.55 -23.24 -26.80
C ASN A 448 -4.54 -24.12 -26.00
N THR A 449 -5.31 -23.54 -25.07
CA THR A 449 -6.37 -24.29 -24.37
C THR A 449 -7.44 -24.75 -25.34
N TYR A 450 -7.89 -23.90 -26.26
CA TYR A 450 -8.84 -24.28 -27.30
C TYR A 450 -8.30 -25.40 -28.21
N LEU A 451 -7.02 -25.32 -28.61
CA LEU A 451 -6.36 -26.37 -29.39
C LEU A 451 -6.42 -27.73 -28.67
N LEU A 452 -6.09 -27.79 -27.38
CA LEU A 452 -6.14 -29.03 -26.59
C LEU A 452 -7.57 -29.57 -26.44
N MET A 453 -8.57 -28.70 -26.50
CA MET A 453 -9.99 -29.07 -26.53
C MET A 453 -10.52 -29.40 -27.94
N ASN A 454 -9.67 -29.40 -28.97
CA ASN A 454 -10.03 -29.57 -30.39
C ASN A 454 -10.95 -28.46 -30.95
N ARG A 455 -10.95 -27.28 -30.34
CA ARG A 455 -11.71 -26.08 -30.76
C ARG A 455 -10.83 -25.20 -31.65
N TYR A 456 -10.54 -25.71 -32.85
CA TYR A 456 -9.46 -25.16 -33.67
C TYR A 456 -9.73 -23.75 -34.21
N GLU A 457 -10.99 -23.43 -34.56
CA GLU A 457 -11.33 -22.09 -35.08
C GLU A 457 -11.18 -21.00 -34.00
N GLU A 458 -11.62 -21.28 -32.77
CA GLU A 458 -11.39 -20.36 -31.65
C GLU A 458 -9.90 -20.23 -31.30
N SER A 459 -9.13 -21.32 -31.41
CA SER A 459 -7.67 -21.29 -31.29
C SER A 459 -7.04 -20.34 -32.31
N LEU A 460 -7.37 -20.50 -33.60
CA LEU A 460 -6.85 -19.64 -34.66
C LEU A 460 -7.24 -18.17 -34.45
N ALA A 461 -8.47 -17.89 -34.02
CA ALA A 461 -8.92 -16.52 -33.76
C ALA A 461 -8.05 -15.81 -32.72
N ASP A 462 -7.76 -16.48 -31.60
CA ASP A 462 -6.93 -15.93 -30.52
C ASP A 462 -5.45 -15.83 -30.92
N LEU A 463 -4.91 -16.84 -31.60
CA LEU A 463 -3.52 -16.84 -32.07
C LEU A 463 -3.28 -15.78 -33.14
N ASN A 464 -4.25 -15.55 -34.03
CA ASN A 464 -4.21 -14.45 -35.00
C ASN A 464 -4.16 -13.10 -34.29
N LYS A 465 -5.06 -12.87 -33.32
CA LYS A 465 -5.07 -11.62 -32.55
C LYS A 465 -3.78 -11.43 -31.74
N SER A 466 -3.20 -12.50 -31.20
CA SER A 466 -1.89 -12.46 -30.54
C SER A 466 -0.78 -12.03 -31.51
N LEU A 467 -0.76 -12.54 -32.75
CA LEU A 467 0.18 -12.13 -33.79
C LEU A 467 -0.09 -10.73 -34.38
N GLU A 468 -1.32 -10.22 -34.31
CA GLU A 468 -1.58 -8.80 -34.63
C GLU A 468 -0.88 -7.86 -33.64
N ILE A 469 -0.74 -8.28 -32.37
CA ILE A 469 -0.05 -7.52 -31.32
C ILE A 469 1.47 -7.74 -31.42
N GLU A 470 1.91 -8.99 -31.57
CA GLU A 470 3.33 -9.38 -31.67
C GLU A 470 3.59 -10.23 -32.94
N PRO A 471 3.77 -9.60 -34.12
CA PRO A 471 3.83 -10.32 -35.40
C PRO A 471 4.95 -11.36 -35.54
N ASN A 472 6.04 -11.17 -34.79
CA ASN A 472 7.24 -12.00 -34.88
C ASN A 472 7.39 -12.96 -33.68
N ASN A 473 6.32 -13.21 -32.91
CA ASN A 473 6.39 -14.13 -31.78
C ASN A 473 6.48 -15.58 -32.28
N THR A 474 7.68 -16.18 -32.19
CA THR A 474 8.01 -17.50 -32.71
C THR A 474 7.17 -18.62 -32.09
N PHE A 475 6.81 -18.47 -30.81
CA PHE A 475 5.98 -19.43 -30.10
C PHE A 475 4.54 -19.41 -30.62
N VAL A 476 3.96 -18.22 -30.82
CA VAL A 476 2.58 -18.09 -31.33
C VAL A 476 2.49 -18.59 -32.78
N LEU A 477 3.49 -18.27 -33.62
CA LEU A 477 3.58 -18.80 -34.98
C LEU A 477 3.57 -20.33 -35.01
N ALA A 478 4.38 -20.96 -34.16
CA ALA A 478 4.43 -22.41 -34.12
C ALA A 478 3.16 -23.03 -33.47
N ASP A 479 2.50 -22.36 -32.52
CA ASP A 479 1.17 -22.76 -31.98
C ASP A 479 0.07 -22.70 -33.04
N ARG A 480 0.11 -21.66 -33.89
CA ARG A 480 -0.84 -21.52 -35.00
C ARG A 480 -0.55 -22.54 -36.10
N GLY A 481 0.72 -22.77 -36.40
CA GLY A 481 1.16 -23.83 -37.31
C GLY A 481 0.72 -25.22 -36.86
N GLU A 482 0.80 -25.52 -35.56
CA GLU A 482 0.27 -26.77 -35.00
C GLU A 482 -1.25 -26.85 -35.12
N THR A 483 -1.96 -25.75 -34.83
CA THR A 483 -3.41 -25.69 -34.99
C THR A 483 -3.84 -25.97 -36.43
N TYR A 484 -3.17 -25.37 -37.42
CA TYR A 484 -3.40 -25.68 -38.84
C TYR A 484 -3.12 -27.14 -39.18
N ARG A 485 -2.03 -27.73 -38.65
CA ARG A 485 -1.70 -29.14 -38.87
C ARG A 485 -2.80 -30.06 -38.32
N MET A 486 -3.35 -29.75 -37.15
CA MET A 486 -4.45 -30.51 -36.54
C MET A 486 -5.77 -30.39 -37.31
N MET A 487 -5.94 -29.31 -38.08
CA MET A 487 -7.03 -29.12 -39.04
C MET A 487 -6.75 -29.69 -40.45
N GLU A 488 -5.62 -30.40 -40.63
CA GLU A 488 -5.16 -30.91 -41.93
C GLU A 488 -4.85 -29.81 -42.98
N ARG A 489 -4.63 -28.57 -42.53
CA ARG A 489 -4.22 -27.41 -43.34
C ARG A 489 -2.70 -27.31 -43.38
N TYR A 490 -2.08 -28.26 -44.07
CA TYR A 490 -0.65 -28.48 -43.96
C TYR A 490 0.20 -27.38 -44.61
N GLU A 491 -0.28 -26.74 -45.68
CA GLU A 491 0.41 -25.64 -46.35
C GLU A 491 0.51 -24.40 -45.45
N GLU A 492 -0.60 -23.99 -44.82
CA GLU A 492 -0.59 -22.88 -43.86
C GLU A 492 0.25 -23.21 -42.62
N SER A 493 0.21 -24.47 -42.15
CA SER A 493 1.08 -24.95 -41.08
C SER A 493 2.56 -24.76 -41.40
N LEU A 494 2.99 -25.19 -42.61
CA LEU A 494 4.38 -25.02 -43.03
C LEU A 494 4.78 -23.56 -43.18
N ALA A 495 3.88 -22.69 -43.66
CA ALA A 495 4.16 -21.27 -43.81
C ALA A 495 4.54 -20.63 -42.45
N ASP A 496 3.72 -20.83 -41.43
CA ASP A 496 3.99 -20.29 -40.09
C ASP A 496 5.25 -20.90 -39.44
N LEU A 497 5.42 -22.21 -39.57
CA LEU A 497 6.58 -22.91 -39.01
C LEU A 497 7.88 -22.49 -39.68
N ASN A 498 7.86 -22.18 -40.98
CA ASN A 498 9.03 -21.64 -41.67
C ASN A 498 9.36 -20.22 -41.21
N ILE A 499 8.37 -19.34 -41.05
CA ILE A 499 8.60 -17.99 -40.50
C ILE A 499 9.19 -18.08 -39.09
N SER A 500 8.62 -18.95 -38.23
CA SER A 500 9.13 -19.18 -36.87
C SER A 500 10.61 -19.64 -36.88
N LEU A 501 10.98 -20.55 -37.78
CA LEU A 501 12.34 -21.07 -37.92
C LEU A 501 13.31 -20.14 -38.66
N GLU A 502 12.82 -19.20 -39.46
CA GLU A 502 13.66 -18.12 -40.01
C GLU A 502 14.10 -17.16 -38.90
N ILE A 503 13.21 -16.89 -37.93
CA ILE A 503 13.51 -16.03 -36.78
C ILE A 503 14.35 -16.78 -35.74
N GLU A 504 13.97 -18.00 -35.38
CA GLU A 504 14.68 -18.87 -34.42
C GLU A 504 15.00 -20.24 -35.03
N PRO A 505 16.12 -20.38 -35.78
CA PRO A 505 16.47 -21.62 -36.47
C PRO A 505 16.61 -22.86 -35.58
N ASN A 506 16.87 -22.65 -34.29
CA ASN A 506 17.11 -23.71 -33.31
C ASN A 506 15.89 -24.01 -32.41
N ASN A 507 14.71 -23.49 -32.73
CA ASN A 507 13.49 -23.79 -31.97
C ASN A 507 13.11 -25.27 -32.17
N ALA A 508 13.46 -26.13 -31.19
CA ALA A 508 13.29 -27.57 -31.28
C ALA A 508 11.83 -27.99 -31.47
N TRP A 509 10.92 -27.27 -30.85
CA TRP A 509 9.49 -27.55 -30.95
C TRP A 509 8.96 -27.23 -32.35
N ALA A 510 9.28 -26.06 -32.90
CA ALA A 510 8.90 -25.70 -34.27
C ALA A 510 9.54 -26.64 -35.32
N LEU A 511 10.79 -27.06 -35.13
CA LEU A 511 11.45 -28.07 -35.98
C LEU A 511 10.69 -29.40 -35.97
N ASN A 512 10.27 -29.86 -34.79
CA ASN A 512 9.51 -31.09 -34.65
C ASN A 512 8.14 -30.98 -35.32
N GLN A 513 7.41 -29.88 -35.11
CA GLN A 513 6.12 -29.67 -35.76
C GLN A 513 6.25 -29.62 -37.27
N ARG A 514 7.26 -28.93 -37.81
CA ARG A 514 7.48 -28.87 -39.26
C ARG A 514 7.73 -30.26 -39.84
N LYS A 515 8.52 -31.09 -39.17
CA LYS A 515 8.77 -32.48 -39.58
C LYS A 515 7.48 -33.29 -39.59
N LEU A 516 6.64 -33.15 -38.57
CA LEU A 516 5.33 -33.82 -38.50
C LEU A 516 4.40 -33.40 -39.64
N THR A 517 4.39 -32.11 -39.98
CA THR A 517 3.61 -31.57 -41.11
C THR A 517 4.11 -32.11 -42.46
N ILE A 518 5.43 -32.11 -42.72
CA ILE A 518 6.00 -32.65 -43.97
C ILE A 518 5.64 -34.13 -44.15
N ASN A 519 5.79 -34.94 -43.11
CA ASN A 519 5.45 -36.37 -43.17
C ASN A 519 3.96 -36.64 -43.50
N LYS A 520 3.08 -35.68 -43.23
CA LYS A 520 1.66 -35.76 -43.57
C LYS A 520 1.37 -35.34 -45.01
N LEU A 521 2.14 -34.41 -45.57
CA LEU A 521 2.06 -34.00 -46.98
C LEU A 521 2.63 -35.05 -47.94
N GLU A 522 3.61 -35.84 -47.49
CA GLU A 522 4.24 -36.91 -48.29
C GLU A 522 3.45 -38.22 -48.33
N LYS A 523 2.33 -38.33 -47.58
CA LYS A 523 1.44 -39.49 -47.53
C LYS A 523 0.11 -39.19 -48.20
#